data_AF-A0A350IGB7-F1
#
_entry.id   AF-A0A350IGB7-F1
#
_cell.length_a   1.000
_cell.length_b   1.000
_cell.length_c   1.000
_cell.angle_alpha   90.00
_cell.angle_beta   90.00
_cell.angle_gamma   90.00
#
_symmetry.space_group_name_H-M   'P 1'
#
loop_
_entity.id
_entity.type
_entity.pdbx_description
1 polymer ?
#
loop_
_entity_poly.entity_id
_entity_poly.type
_entity_poly.pdbx_seq_one_letter_code
_entity_poly.pdbx_strand_id
1 'polypeptide(L)'
;GYKASVKNPEPKPIPTLTIEEAAKKVIAGEFSNGGNRKKAIEALGLSYKKVQTRVNQILRDSAKSVDQLAREVLAGKWGNGDDRKKRLTDAGYDYDAIQKKVNELLR
;
A
#
# COMPACT_ATOMS: atom_id res chain seq x y z
N GLY A 1 22.30 -41.85 3.34
CA GLY A 1 21.04 -41.55 4.05
C GLY A 1 20.93 -40.06 4.25
N TYR A 2 19.85 -39.45 3.78
CA TYR A 2 19.59 -38.02 3.93
C TYR A 2 19.46 -37.66 5.42
N LYS A 3 20.31 -36.75 5.92
CA LYS A 3 20.16 -36.19 7.27
C LYS A 3 19.04 -35.16 7.22
N ALA A 4 17.89 -35.49 7.80
CA ALA A 4 16.80 -34.55 8.00
C ALA A 4 17.23 -33.50 9.03
N SER A 5 17.29 -32.24 8.62
CA SER A 5 17.48 -31.10 9.50
C SER A 5 16.35 -31.04 10.53
N VAL A 6 16.73 -31.01 11.80
CA VAL A 6 15.82 -30.76 12.92
C VAL A 6 15.09 -29.44 12.68
N LYS A 7 13.77 -29.51 12.45
CA LYS A 7 12.89 -28.34 12.48
C LYS A 7 12.76 -27.91 13.93
N ASN A 8 13.55 -26.91 14.32
CA ASN A 8 13.32 -26.21 15.57
C ASN A 8 11.93 -25.54 15.48
N PRO A 9 10.98 -25.77 16.39
CA PRO A 9 9.71 -25.05 16.35
C PRO A 9 10.00 -23.57 16.52
N GLU A 10 9.64 -22.77 15.51
CA GLU A 10 9.76 -21.31 15.58
C GLU A 10 9.07 -20.81 16.87
N PRO A 11 9.73 -19.97 17.68
CA PRO A 11 9.09 -19.41 18.86
C PRO A 11 7.89 -18.58 18.40
N LYS A 12 6.67 -19.00 18.78
CA LYS A 12 5.46 -18.19 18.55
C LYS A 12 5.70 -16.83 19.19
N PRO A 13 5.67 -15.72 18.43
CA PRO A 13 5.87 -14.41 19.02
C PRO A 13 4.74 -14.15 20.02
N ILE A 14 5.14 -13.63 21.19
CA ILE A 14 4.30 -12.85 22.13
C ILE A 14 3.47 -11.85 21.27
N PRO A 15 2.27 -11.37 21.64
CA PRO A 15 1.55 -10.34 20.87
C PRO A 15 2.26 -8.97 20.85
N THR A 16 3.55 -8.95 20.50
CA THR A 16 4.28 -7.83 19.92
C THR A 16 3.68 -7.53 18.57
N LEU A 17 3.00 -6.39 18.50
CA LEU A 17 2.54 -5.78 17.24
C LEU A 17 3.65 -5.88 16.19
N THR A 18 3.39 -6.57 15.10
CA THR A 18 4.36 -6.78 14.03
C THR A 18 4.58 -5.49 13.23
N ILE A 19 5.67 -5.43 12.44
CA ILE A 19 5.91 -4.32 11.49
C ILE A 19 4.73 -4.18 10.51
N GLU A 20 4.13 -5.31 10.11
CA GLU A 20 2.96 -5.37 9.24
C GLU A 20 1.73 -4.71 9.88
N GLU A 21 1.40 -5.11 11.10
CA GLU A 21 0.24 -4.57 11.82
C GLU A 21 0.42 -3.10 12.17
N ALA A 22 1.63 -2.69 12.58
CA ALA A 22 1.96 -1.29 12.79
C ALA A 22 1.79 -0.47 11.51
N ALA A 23 2.23 -0.99 10.35
CA ALA A 23 2.08 -0.31 9.06
C ALA A 23 0.60 -0.17 8.65
N LYS A 24 -0.22 -1.21 8.84
CA LYS A 24 -1.66 -1.17 8.58
C LYS A 24 -2.38 -0.14 9.46
N LYS A 25 -2.08 -0.11 10.75
CA LYS A 25 -2.63 0.88 11.70
C LYS A 25 -2.20 2.31 11.36
N VAL A 26 -0.97 2.50 10.87
CA VAL A 26 -0.50 3.80 10.37
C VAL A 26 -1.34 4.26 9.17
N ILE A 27 -1.61 3.36 8.22
CA ILE A 27 -2.45 3.64 7.04
C ILE A 27 -3.91 3.91 7.46
N ALA A 28 -4.42 3.17 8.45
CA ALA A 28 -5.76 3.36 9.01
C ALA A 28 -5.92 4.67 9.81
N GLY A 29 -4.83 5.42 10.03
CA GLY A 29 -4.85 6.66 10.80
C GLY A 29 -4.94 6.47 12.32
N GLU A 30 -4.80 5.24 12.82
CA GLU A 30 -4.79 4.94 14.27
C GLU A 30 -3.55 5.51 14.97
N PHE A 31 -2.49 5.80 14.23
CA PHE A 31 -1.33 6.54 14.72
C PHE A 31 -1.51 8.04 14.49
N SER A 32 -1.47 8.82 15.59
CA SER A 32 -1.57 10.28 15.60
C SER A 32 -0.79 10.97 14.47
N ASN A 33 -1.38 12.02 13.89
CA ASN A 33 -0.78 12.81 12.82
C ASN A 33 0.54 13.47 13.26
N GLY A 34 1.56 13.44 12.38
CA GLY A 34 2.84 14.15 12.58
C GLY A 34 3.90 13.42 13.42
N GLY A 35 4.84 14.18 14.00
CA GLY A 35 6.03 13.67 14.71
C GLY A 35 5.78 12.70 15.87
N ASN A 36 4.54 12.61 16.35
CA ASN A 36 4.10 11.67 17.39
C ASN A 36 4.07 10.21 16.90
N ARG A 37 3.90 9.95 15.60
CA ARG A 37 3.89 8.60 15.03
C ARG A 37 5.20 7.85 15.27
N LYS A 38 6.34 8.54 15.07
CA LYS A 38 7.66 7.96 15.28
C LYS A 38 7.84 7.50 16.72
N LYS A 39 7.51 8.37 17.69
CA LYS A 39 7.59 8.06 19.13
C LYS A 39 6.70 6.88 19.50
N ALA A 40 5.46 6.84 19.01
CA ALA A 40 4.54 5.74 19.27
C ALA A 40 5.04 4.40 18.73
N ILE A 41 5.62 4.37 17.52
CA ILE A 41 6.19 3.15 16.94
C ILE A 41 7.45 2.71 17.69
N GLU A 42 8.34 3.64 18.04
CA GLU A 42 9.56 3.34 18.78
C GLU A 42 9.28 2.90 20.23
N ALA A 43 8.24 3.45 20.88
CA ALA A 43 7.78 3.02 22.21
C ALA A 43 7.26 1.57 22.23
N LEU A 44 6.82 1.05 21.09
CA LEU A 44 6.43 -0.35 20.92
C LEU A 44 7.64 -1.27 20.64
N GLY A 45 8.87 -0.74 20.70
CA GLY A 45 10.09 -1.48 20.38
C GLY A 45 10.28 -1.75 18.88
N LEU A 46 9.52 -1.07 18.01
CA LEU A 46 9.57 -1.26 16.57
C LEU A 46 10.47 -0.21 15.89
N SER A 47 11.07 -0.59 14.76
CA SER A 47 11.82 0.35 13.93
C SER A 47 10.86 1.19 13.08
N TYR A 48 10.78 2.49 13.37
CA TYR A 48 10.03 3.45 12.55
C TYR A 48 10.38 3.34 11.06
N LYS A 49 11.67 3.21 10.73
CA LYS A 49 12.12 3.07 9.32
C LYS A 49 11.54 1.83 8.65
N LYS A 50 11.54 0.68 9.33
CA LYS A 50 10.95 -0.55 8.78
C LYS A 50 9.43 -0.44 8.61
N VAL A 51 8.74 0.16 9.60
CA VAL A 51 7.30 0.42 9.52
C VAL A 51 6.99 1.37 8.36
N GLN A 52 7.72 2.47 8.21
CA GLN A 52 7.52 3.43 7.11
C GLN A 52 7.79 2.80 5.74
N THR A 53 8.84 1.99 5.61
CA THR A 53 9.08 1.22 4.38
C THR A 53 7.90 0.32 4.08
N ARG A 54 7.37 -0.38 5.09
CA ARG A 54 6.23 -1.28 4.90
C ARG A 54 4.95 -0.51 4.58
N VAL A 55 4.70 0.64 5.19
CA VAL A 55 3.61 1.56 4.82
C VAL A 55 3.70 1.94 3.34
N ASN A 56 4.88 2.40 2.89
CA ASN A 56 5.09 2.76 1.50
C ASN A 56 4.85 1.57 0.56
N GLN A 57 5.24 0.36 0.97
CA GLN A 57 5.01 -0.85 0.19
C GLN A 57 3.53 -1.23 0.14
N ILE A 58 2.82 -1.24 1.27
CA ILE A 58 1.38 -1.51 1.30
C ILE A 58 0.61 -0.47 0.47
N LEU A 59 1.01 0.81 0.50
CA LEU A 59 0.39 1.84 -0.34
C LEU A 59 0.64 1.61 -1.83
N ARG A 60 1.83 1.13 -2.23
CA ARG A 60 2.11 0.72 -3.61
C ARG A 60 1.35 -0.54 -4.02
N ASP A 61 1.29 -1.53 -3.14
CA ASP A 61 0.58 -2.80 -3.38
C ASP A 61 -0.95 -2.57 -3.43
N SER A 62 -1.45 -1.57 -2.70
CA SER A 62 -2.86 -1.14 -2.72
C SER A 62 -3.18 -0.18 -3.88
N ALA A 63 -2.16 0.32 -4.59
CA ALA A 63 -2.37 1.13 -5.77
C ALA A 63 -3.02 0.24 -6.84
N LYS A 64 -4.13 0.73 -7.40
CA LYS A 64 -4.84 -0.02 -8.44
C LYS A 64 -3.96 -0.14 -9.68
N SER A 65 -4.03 -1.29 -10.36
CA SER A 65 -3.33 -1.46 -11.63
C SER A 65 -3.91 -0.54 -12.71
N VAL A 66 -3.09 -0.22 -13.72
CA VAL A 66 -3.52 0.55 -14.90
C VAL A 66 -4.78 -0.05 -15.54
N ASP A 67 -4.84 -1.38 -15.63
CA ASP A 67 -5.99 -2.11 -16.16
C ASP A 67 -7.27 -1.91 -15.33
N GLN A 68 -7.15 -1.92 -14.00
CA GLN A 68 -8.30 -1.66 -13.13
C GLN A 68 -8.77 -0.21 -13.24
N LEU A 69 -7.83 0.74 -13.24
CA LEU A 69 -8.14 2.17 -13.37
C LEU A 69 -8.78 2.48 -14.72
N ALA A 70 -8.31 1.87 -15.80
CA ALA A 70 -8.90 2.03 -17.13
C ALA A 70 -10.37 1.57 -17.18
N ARG A 71 -10.70 0.43 -16.55
CA ARG A 71 -12.10 -0.02 -16.42
C ARG A 71 -12.95 0.94 -15.59
N GLU A 72 -12.41 1.50 -14.51
CA GLU A 72 -13.12 2.49 -13.68
C GLU A 72 -13.34 3.82 -14.41
N VAL A 73 -12.38 4.22 -15.25
CA VAL A 73 -12.49 5.37 -16.13
C VAL A 73 -13.62 5.17 -17.13
N LEU A 74 -13.69 4.00 -17.77
CA LEU A 74 -14.79 3.63 -18.67
C LEU A 74 -16.14 3.59 -17.97
N ALA A 75 -16.16 3.15 -16.71
CA ALA A 75 -17.35 3.19 -15.86
C ALA A 75 -17.69 4.61 -15.35
N GLY A 76 -16.94 5.65 -15.75
CA GLY A 76 -17.20 7.04 -15.37
C GLY A 76 -16.83 7.43 -13.94
N LYS A 77 -16.18 6.55 -13.16
CA LYS A 77 -15.86 6.80 -11.74
C LYS A 77 -14.85 7.93 -11.53
N TRP A 78 -14.06 8.22 -12.56
CA TRP A 78 -13.02 9.24 -12.52
C TRP A 78 -13.47 10.55 -13.18
N GLY A 79 -14.72 10.67 -13.61
CA GLY A 79 -15.18 11.84 -14.37
C GLY A 79 -14.73 11.81 -15.84
N ASN A 80 -14.91 12.94 -16.52
CA ASN A 80 -14.76 13.06 -17.96
C ASN A 80 -13.77 14.18 -18.32
N GLY A 81 -13.04 14.02 -19.43
CA GLY A 81 -12.09 15.03 -19.92
C GLY A 81 -11.03 15.41 -18.87
N ASP A 82 -10.91 16.71 -18.60
CA ASP A 82 -9.90 17.26 -17.68
C ASP A 82 -10.10 16.85 -16.22
N ASP A 83 -11.35 16.65 -15.78
CA ASP A 83 -11.63 16.19 -14.41
C ASP A 83 -11.00 14.83 -14.12
N ARG A 84 -11.02 13.95 -15.12
CA ARG A 84 -10.40 12.63 -15.06
C ARG A 84 -8.89 12.74 -14.89
N LYS A 85 -8.27 13.57 -15.73
CA LYS A 85 -6.83 13.82 -15.67
C LYS A 85 -6.45 14.33 -14.29
N LYS A 86 -7.16 15.35 -13.79
CA LYS A 86 -6.90 15.93 -12.47
C LYS A 86 -7.01 14.88 -11.36
N ARG A 87 -8.11 14.12 -11.29
CA ARG A 87 -8.32 13.14 -10.20
C ARG A 87 -7.30 12.00 -10.21
N LEU A 88 -6.93 11.49 -11.39
CA LEU A 88 -5.92 10.43 -11.49
C LEU A 88 -4.54 10.93 -11.09
N THR A 89 -4.13 12.13 -11.55
CA THR A 89 -2.86 12.73 -11.18
C THR A 89 -2.80 13.11 -9.69
N ASP A 90 -3.87 13.68 -9.13
CA ASP A 90 -3.98 14.00 -7.69
C ASP A 90 -3.87 12.74 -6.82
N ALA A 91 -4.37 11.60 -7.32
CA ALA A 91 -4.24 10.31 -6.66
C ALA A 91 -2.87 9.64 -6.89
N GLY A 92 -1.95 10.31 -7.61
CA GLY A 92 -0.59 9.84 -7.87
C GLY A 92 -0.47 8.79 -8.97
N TYR A 93 -1.50 8.64 -9.82
CA TYR A 93 -1.48 7.71 -10.95
C TYR A 93 -0.96 8.37 -12.22
N ASP A 94 -0.36 7.55 -13.09
CA ASP A 94 0.04 7.95 -14.43
C ASP A 94 -1.19 7.98 -15.36
N TYR A 95 -1.67 9.19 -15.64
CA TYR A 95 -2.80 9.42 -16.53
C TYR A 95 -2.56 8.88 -17.94
N ASP A 96 -1.36 9.05 -18.49
CA ASP A 96 -1.07 8.69 -19.88
C ASP A 96 -1.09 7.17 -20.06
N ALA A 97 -0.54 6.43 -19.10
CA ALA A 97 -0.61 4.97 -19.07
C ALA A 97 -2.07 4.47 -19.00
N ILE A 98 -2.91 5.09 -18.17
CA ILE A 98 -4.32 4.74 -18.01
C ILE A 98 -5.11 5.07 -19.26
N GLN A 99 -4.95 6.27 -19.81
CA GLN A 99 -5.67 6.71 -21.00
C GLN A 99 -5.31 5.86 -22.23
N LYS A 100 -4.04 5.45 -22.37
CA LYS A 100 -3.63 4.49 -23.39
C LYS A 100 -4.39 3.17 -23.24
N LYS A 101 -4.47 2.63 -22.02
CA LYS A 101 -5.21 1.40 -21.75
C LYS A 101 -6.72 1.54 -21.99
N VAL A 102 -7.31 2.68 -21.64
CA VAL A 102 -8.72 3.00 -21.95
C VAL A 102 -8.97 2.96 -23.46
N ASN A 103 -8.08 3.56 -24.24
CA ASN A 103 -8.17 3.54 -25.71
C ASN A 103 -8.02 2.13 -26.27
N GLU A 104 -7.15 1.29 -25.68
CA GLU A 104 -6.99 -0.13 -26.05
C GLU A 104 -8.27 -0.93 -25.77
N LEU A 105 -8.99 -0.64 -24.68
CA LEU A 105 -10.23 -1.33 -24.29
C LEU A 105 -11.47 -0.90 -25.10
N LEU A 106 -11.42 0.24 -25.79
CA LEU A 106 -12.51 0.78 -26.61
C LEU A 106 -12.43 0.41 -28.08
N ARG A 107 -11.32 -0.19 -28.51
CA ARG A 107 -11.14 -0.72 -29.87
C ARG A 107 -11.87 -2.04 -30.05
#